data_AF-A0A1R3L451-F1
#
_entry.id   AF-A0A1R3L451-F1
#
_cell.length_a   1.000
_cell.length_b   1.000
_cell.length_c   1.000
_cell.angle_alpha   90.00
_cell.angle_beta   90.00
_cell.angle_gamma   90.00
#
_symmetry.space_group_name_H-M   'P 1'
#
loop_
_entity.id
_entity.type
_entity.pdbx_description
1 polymer ?
#
loop_
_entity_poly.entity_id
_entity_poly.type
_entity_poly.pdbx_seq_one_letter_code
_entity_poly.pdbx_strand_id
1 'polypeptide(L)'
;MIMYGANIYYWRRYRINYTFIFGFKQGTELGFREVLFLSFGLATLALICVISNLDMEMDPETGDYKALTELLPLNLVLLVMIVLFCPFNILYRSSRFFLLTALFHCICAPLYKVTFQDFFLADQLTSEVQAFRSLEYYICHYGWGDYKLRQNTCKTSDIFNTFYFIIAVIPYWSRLLQVQNTA
;
A
#
# COMPACT_ATOMS: atom_id res chain seq x y z
N MET A 1 0.37 1.03 9.60
CA MET A 1 1.75 1.51 9.87
C MET A 1 2.05 1.82 11.33
N ILE A 2 1.16 2.45 12.11
CA ILE A 2 1.39 2.74 13.55
C ILE A 2 1.68 1.46 14.36
N MET A 3 0.88 0.40 14.17
CA MET A 3 1.08 -0.89 14.83
C MET A 3 2.46 -1.49 14.54
N TYR A 4 2.92 -1.43 13.29
CA TYR A 4 4.25 -1.90 12.90
C TYR A 4 5.36 -1.09 13.60
N GLY A 5 5.21 0.25 13.70
CA GLY A 5 6.12 1.09 14.47
C GLY A 5 6.16 0.73 15.97
N ALA A 6 5.00 0.44 16.57
CA ALA A 6 4.92 -0.02 17.96
C ALA A 6 5.61 -1.38 18.16
N ASN A 7 5.44 -2.32 17.23
CA ASN A 7 6.13 -3.61 17.27
C ASN A 7 7.66 -3.43 17.28
N ILE A 8 8.21 -2.59 16.39
CA ILE A 8 9.66 -2.30 16.37
C ILE A 8 10.11 -1.65 17.69
N TYR A 9 9.32 -0.73 18.25
CA TYR A 9 9.63 -0.12 19.53
C TYR A 9 9.73 -1.17 20.65
N TYR A 10 8.74 -2.06 20.78
CA TYR A 10 8.75 -3.10 21.80
C TYR A 10 9.85 -4.14 21.56
N TRP A 11 10.07 -4.58 20.33
CA TRP A 11 11.19 -5.49 20.02
C TRP A 11 12.54 -4.89 20.41
N ARG A 12 12.75 -3.60 20.13
CA ARG A 12 13.96 -2.89 20.57
C ARG A 12 14.03 -2.76 22.10
N ARG A 13 12.91 -2.47 22.77
CA ARG A 13 12.82 -2.31 24.24
C ARG A 13 13.13 -3.61 24.98
N TYR A 14 12.68 -4.75 24.45
CA TYR A 14 12.90 -6.09 24.99
C TYR A 14 14.13 -6.80 24.40
N ARG A 15 14.98 -6.08 23.64
CA ARG A 15 16.23 -6.60 23.05
C ARG A 15 16.03 -7.81 22.11
N ILE A 16 14.87 -7.91 21.47
CA ILE A 16 14.62 -8.89 20.41
C ILE A 16 15.35 -8.46 19.14
N ASN A 17 16.18 -9.33 18.58
CA ASN A 17 16.95 -9.06 17.37
C ASN A 17 16.09 -9.20 16.11
N TYR A 18 15.17 -8.25 15.90
CA TYR A 18 14.27 -8.24 14.74
C TYR A 18 15.04 -8.11 13.41
N THR A 19 16.21 -7.46 13.40
CA THR A 19 17.09 -7.38 12.22
C THR A 19 17.47 -8.77 11.72
N PHE A 20 17.82 -9.68 12.63
CA PHE A 20 18.11 -11.08 12.29
C PHE A 20 16.86 -11.84 11.85
N ILE A 21 15.74 -11.69 12.58
CA ILE A 21 14.48 -12.41 12.30
C ILE A 21 13.96 -12.10 10.89
N PHE A 22 14.03 -10.84 10.48
CA PHE A 22 13.60 -10.39 9.15
C PHE A 22 14.71 -10.48 8.09
N GLY A 23 15.92 -10.92 8.43
CA GLY A 23 17.01 -11.05 7.46
C GLY A 23 17.55 -9.72 6.91
N PHE A 24 17.36 -8.61 7.62
CA PHE A 24 17.89 -7.31 7.22
C PHE A 24 19.43 -7.29 7.33
N LYS A 25 20.10 -6.58 6.42
CA LYS A 25 21.53 -6.28 6.58
C LYS A 25 21.70 -5.31 7.76
N GLN A 26 22.65 -5.61 8.65
CA GLN A 26 22.97 -4.74 9.79
C GLN A 26 23.29 -3.31 9.32
N GLY A 27 22.65 -2.32 9.93
CA GLY A 27 22.80 -0.90 9.60
C GLY A 27 21.85 -0.39 8.51
N THR A 28 21.02 -1.26 7.92
CA THR A 28 19.99 -0.87 6.93
C THR A 28 18.57 -0.97 7.46
N GLU A 29 18.41 -1.37 8.72
CA GLU A 29 17.10 -1.51 9.35
C GLU A 29 16.41 -0.16 9.56
N LEU A 30 15.11 -0.14 9.30
CA LEU A 30 14.29 1.03 9.57
C LEU A 30 13.92 1.05 11.06
N GLY A 31 14.29 2.10 11.78
CA GLY A 31 13.94 2.25 13.18
C GLY A 31 12.47 2.68 13.37
N PHE A 32 11.98 2.58 14.61
CA PHE A 32 10.59 2.93 14.91
C PHE A 32 10.30 4.42 14.64
N ARG A 33 11.29 5.31 14.83
CA ARG A 33 11.12 6.75 14.61
C ARG A 33 10.95 7.06 13.13
N GLU A 34 11.75 6.42 12.29
CA GLU A 34 11.70 6.55 10.84
C GLU A 34 10.37 6.02 10.29
N VAL A 35 9.92 4.85 10.77
CA VAL A 35 8.61 4.27 10.42
C VAL A 35 7.47 5.20 10.81
N LEU A 36 7.48 5.73 12.04
CA LEU A 36 6.45 6.67 12.49
C LEU A 36 6.49 7.98 11.72
N PHE A 37 7.68 8.52 11.45
CA PHE A 37 7.84 9.75 10.67
C PHE A 37 7.26 9.61 9.27
N LEU A 38 7.56 8.52 8.56
CA LEU A 38 6.97 8.21 7.26
C LEU A 38 5.44 8.04 7.36
N SER A 39 4.96 7.31 8.38
CA SER A 39 3.54 7.08 8.60
C SER A 39 2.78 8.38 8.82
N PHE A 40 3.28 9.26 9.70
CA PHE A 40 2.64 10.55 9.99
C PHE A 40 2.79 11.51 8.81
N GLY A 41 3.93 11.52 8.11
CA GLY A 41 4.11 12.32 6.90
C GLY A 41 3.08 11.97 5.82
N LEU A 42 2.91 10.68 5.52
CA LEU A 42 1.90 10.20 4.57
C LEU A 42 0.47 10.50 5.04
N ALA A 43 0.17 10.31 6.32
CA ALA A 43 -1.15 10.62 6.89
C ALA A 43 -1.49 12.11 6.79
N THR A 44 -0.53 13.00 7.08
CA THR A 44 -0.70 14.44 6.95
C THR A 44 -0.90 14.85 5.49
N LEU A 45 -0.12 14.29 4.55
CA LEU A 45 -0.33 14.54 3.12
C LEU A 45 -1.70 14.06 2.63
N ALA A 46 -2.16 12.89 3.08
CA ALA A 46 -3.50 12.39 2.78
C ALA A 46 -4.59 13.29 3.37
N LEU A 47 -4.42 13.76 4.62
CA LEU A 47 -5.36 14.67 5.27
C LEU A 47 -5.45 16.01 4.50
N ILE A 48 -4.30 16.60 4.15
CA ILE A 48 -4.25 17.82 3.34
C ILE A 48 -4.98 17.60 2.02
N CYS A 49 -4.72 16.48 1.34
CA CYS A 49 -5.38 16.14 0.08
C CYS A 49 -6.90 16.07 0.22
N VAL A 50 -7.41 15.41 1.26
CA VAL A 50 -8.85 15.31 1.54
C VAL A 50 -9.45 16.67 1.89
N ILE A 51 -8.80 17.45 2.76
CA ILE A 51 -9.27 18.78 3.15
C ILE A 51 -9.31 19.71 1.94
N SER A 52 -8.25 19.75 1.13
CA SER A 52 -8.22 20.56 -0.09
C SER A 52 -9.29 20.13 -1.10
N ASN A 53 -9.53 18.82 -1.24
CA ASN A 53 -10.59 18.31 -2.11
C ASN A 53 -11.98 18.75 -1.63
N LEU A 54 -12.24 18.71 -0.32
CA LEU A 54 -13.50 19.14 0.29
C LEU A 54 -13.69 20.68 0.29
N ASP A 55 -12.61 21.43 0.45
CA ASP A 55 -12.65 22.90 0.44
C ASP A 55 -12.99 23.42 -0.96
N MET A 56 -12.34 22.88 -1.99
CA MET A 56 -12.65 23.15 -3.39
C MET A 56 -14.02 22.64 -3.83
N GLU A 57 -14.60 21.67 -3.12
CA GLU A 57 -15.98 21.20 -3.35
C GLU A 57 -17.01 22.22 -2.88
N MET A 58 -16.75 22.88 -1.74
CA MET A 58 -17.68 23.80 -1.10
C MET A 58 -17.70 25.20 -1.73
N ASP A 59 -16.65 25.58 -2.46
CA ASP A 59 -16.51 26.92 -3.03
C ASP A 59 -17.30 27.07 -4.36
N PRO A 60 -18.35 27.91 -4.42
CA PRO A 60 -19.18 28.08 -5.62
C PRO A 60 -18.43 28.67 -6.83
N GLU A 61 -17.30 29.37 -6.61
CA GLU A 61 -16.50 30.01 -7.67
C GLU A 61 -15.60 29.01 -8.43
N THR A 62 -15.29 27.85 -7.86
CA THR A 62 -14.37 26.85 -8.46
C THR A 62 -15.07 25.80 -9.34
N GLY A 63 -16.30 26.09 -9.76
CA GLY A 63 -17.15 25.17 -10.53
C GLY A 63 -16.53 24.60 -11.81
N ASP A 64 -15.63 25.33 -12.47
CA ASP A 64 -14.94 24.92 -13.70
C ASP A 64 -13.71 24.01 -13.48
N TYR A 65 -13.16 23.96 -12.26
CA TYR A 65 -11.95 23.19 -11.94
C TYR A 65 -12.24 21.82 -11.30
N LYS A 66 -13.50 21.38 -11.27
CA LYS A 66 -13.94 20.12 -10.62
C LYS A 66 -13.12 18.89 -11.02
N ALA A 67 -12.77 18.77 -12.30
CA ALA A 67 -11.95 17.65 -12.80
C ALA A 67 -10.49 17.70 -12.30
N LEU A 68 -9.95 18.89 -12.00
CA LEU A 68 -8.60 19.03 -11.42
C LEU A 68 -8.58 18.66 -9.94
N THR A 69 -9.66 19.00 -9.21
CA THR A 69 -9.80 18.69 -7.79
C THR A 69 -9.84 17.18 -7.53
N GLU A 70 -10.48 16.41 -8.42
CA GLU A 70 -10.51 14.93 -8.30
C GLU A 70 -9.18 14.26 -8.66
N LEU A 71 -8.23 14.96 -9.29
CA LEU A 71 -6.89 14.42 -9.58
C LEU A 71 -5.94 14.45 -8.37
N LEU A 72 -6.23 15.24 -7.35
CA LEU A 72 -5.43 15.34 -6.12
C LEU A 72 -5.17 13.96 -5.46
N PRO A 73 -6.20 13.16 -5.12
CA PRO A 73 -5.99 11.84 -4.52
C PRO A 73 -5.26 10.87 -5.45
N LEU A 74 -5.50 10.95 -6.77
CA LEU A 74 -4.76 10.16 -7.75
C LEU A 74 -3.26 10.51 -7.73
N ASN A 75 -2.93 11.80 -7.73
CA ASN A 75 -1.55 12.28 -7.70
C ASN A 75 -0.81 11.82 -6.44
N LEU A 76 -1.49 11.79 -5.29
CA LEU A 76 -0.91 11.28 -4.05
C LEU A 76 -0.58 9.77 -4.17
N VAL A 77 -1.50 8.97 -4.70
CA VAL A 77 -1.27 7.53 -4.91
C VAL A 77 -0.14 7.31 -5.92
N LEU A 78 -0.12 8.05 -7.03
CA LEU A 78 0.95 7.97 -8.02
C LEU A 78 2.30 8.35 -7.42
N LEU A 79 2.36 9.40 -6.58
CA LEU A 79 3.59 9.80 -5.89
C LEU A 79 4.10 8.68 -4.98
N VAL A 80 3.22 8.04 -4.20
CA VAL A 80 3.61 6.89 -3.35
C VAL A 80 4.12 5.73 -4.20
N MET A 81 3.45 5.41 -5.31
CA MET A 81 3.87 4.33 -6.22
C MET A 81 5.22 4.64 -6.88
N ILE A 82 5.41 5.86 -7.39
CA ILE A 82 6.69 6.30 -7.97
C ILE A 82 7.80 6.19 -6.93
N VAL A 83 7.58 6.69 -5.71
CA VAL A 83 8.55 6.56 -4.63
C VAL A 83 8.80 5.09 -4.28
N LEU A 84 7.81 4.20 -4.34
CA LEU A 84 8.00 2.79 -4.03
C LEU A 84 8.89 2.08 -5.07
N PHE A 85 8.64 2.29 -6.36
CA PHE A 85 9.36 1.62 -7.47
C PHE A 85 10.64 2.34 -7.93
N CYS A 86 10.89 3.56 -7.46
CA CYS A 86 12.03 4.35 -7.86
C CYS A 86 13.38 3.65 -7.56
N PRO A 87 14.26 3.43 -8.56
CA PRO A 87 15.52 2.73 -8.35
C PRO A 87 16.59 3.58 -7.64
N PHE A 88 16.39 4.91 -7.56
CA PHE A 88 17.34 5.84 -6.97
C PHE A 88 17.44 5.66 -5.44
N ASN A 89 18.58 6.07 -4.86
CA ASN A 89 18.84 5.99 -3.42
C ASN A 89 18.14 7.10 -2.61
N ILE A 90 16.86 7.32 -2.91
CA ILE A 90 15.99 8.31 -2.26
C ILE A 90 15.11 7.55 -1.27
N LEU A 91 14.85 8.09 -0.08
CA LEU A 91 13.85 7.58 0.88
C LEU A 91 13.93 6.06 1.13
N TYR A 92 14.91 5.65 1.95
CA TYR A 92 15.08 4.28 2.46
C TYR A 92 15.05 3.15 1.40
N ARG A 93 15.96 3.24 0.43
CA ARG A 93 16.08 2.28 -0.70
C ARG A 93 16.06 0.82 -0.26
N SER A 94 16.86 0.42 0.74
CA SER A 94 16.96 -0.97 1.22
C SER A 94 15.59 -1.53 1.61
N SER A 95 14.80 -0.75 2.37
CA SER A 95 13.47 -1.15 2.83
C SER A 95 12.46 -1.30 1.69
N ARG A 96 12.56 -0.46 0.66
CA ARG A 96 11.69 -0.54 -0.53
C ARG A 96 11.96 -1.80 -1.34
N PHE A 97 13.24 -2.10 -1.63
CA PHE A 97 13.62 -3.33 -2.34
C PHE A 97 13.25 -4.58 -1.54
N PHE A 98 13.41 -4.54 -0.22
CA PHE A 98 12.97 -5.60 0.67
C PHE A 98 11.47 -5.87 0.53
N LEU A 99 10.65 -4.82 0.62
CA LEU A 99 9.20 -4.93 0.48
C LEU A 99 8.80 -5.47 -0.90
N LEU A 100 9.38 -4.94 -1.98
CA LEU A 100 9.09 -5.38 -3.35
C LEU A 100 9.49 -6.85 -3.58
N THR A 101 10.63 -7.27 -3.04
CA THR A 101 11.09 -8.66 -3.15
C THR A 101 10.16 -9.60 -2.40
N ALA A 102 9.77 -9.25 -1.17
CA ALA A 102 8.84 -10.04 -0.38
C ALA A 102 7.43 -10.09 -1.00
N LEU A 103 6.94 -8.98 -1.59
CA LEU A 103 5.70 -8.98 -2.39
C LEU A 103 5.79 -9.95 -3.57
N PHE A 104 6.90 -9.92 -4.31
CA PHE A 104 7.11 -10.84 -5.43
C PHE A 104 7.12 -12.30 -4.97
N HIS A 105 7.81 -12.63 -3.87
CA HIS A 105 7.77 -13.98 -3.29
C HIS A 105 6.36 -14.40 -2.85
N CYS A 106 5.55 -13.48 -2.33
CA CYS A 106 4.16 -13.77 -1.97
C CYS A 106 3.32 -14.14 -3.21
N ILE A 107 3.49 -13.42 -4.32
CA ILE A 107 2.78 -13.67 -5.58
C ILE A 107 3.25 -14.98 -6.22
N CYS A 108 4.56 -15.25 -6.18
CA CYS A 108 5.17 -16.44 -6.77
C CYS A 108 5.16 -17.68 -5.87
N ALA A 109 4.50 -17.65 -4.69
CA ALA A 109 4.32 -18.85 -3.87
C ALA A 109 3.54 -19.91 -4.69
N PRO A 110 3.94 -21.21 -4.69
CA PRO A 110 4.92 -21.88 -3.83
C PRO A 110 6.32 -22.07 -4.45
N LEU A 111 6.70 -21.31 -5.48
CA LEU A 111 7.93 -21.59 -6.26
C LEU A 111 9.24 -21.32 -5.51
N TYR A 112 9.19 -20.68 -4.34
CA TYR A 112 10.35 -20.30 -3.53
C TYR A 112 10.19 -20.74 -2.08
N LYS A 113 11.32 -21.03 -1.42
CA LYS A 113 11.34 -21.32 0.02
C LYS A 113 10.86 -20.11 0.79
N VAL A 114 9.75 -20.27 1.50
CA VAL A 114 9.12 -19.20 2.27
C VAL A 114 9.96 -18.91 3.50
N THR A 115 10.35 -17.64 3.66
CA THR A 115 11.04 -17.17 4.86
C THR A 115 10.07 -16.43 5.79
N PHE A 116 10.48 -16.21 7.05
CA PHE A 116 9.59 -15.57 8.04
C PHE A 116 9.11 -14.18 7.61
N GLN A 117 9.96 -13.40 6.94
CA GLN A 117 9.60 -12.08 6.37
C GLN A 117 8.46 -12.16 5.35
N ASP A 118 8.47 -13.18 4.47
CA ASP A 118 7.44 -13.35 3.43
C ASP A 118 6.12 -13.77 4.08
N PHE A 119 6.20 -14.65 5.08
CA PHE A 119 5.07 -15.09 5.90
C PHE A 119 4.44 -13.92 6.67
N PHE A 120 5.26 -13.08 7.30
CA PHE A 120 4.80 -11.90 8.03
C PHE A 120 4.17 -10.87 7.10
N LEU A 121 4.78 -10.61 5.94
CA LEU A 121 4.24 -9.64 4.98
C LEU A 121 2.92 -10.12 4.38
N ALA A 122 2.81 -11.39 3.99
CA ALA A 122 1.56 -11.96 3.48
C ALA A 122 0.41 -11.83 4.50
N ASP A 123 0.70 -12.06 5.78
CA ASP A 123 -0.25 -11.87 6.86
C ASP A 123 -0.76 -10.41 6.92
N GLN A 124 0.15 -9.44 6.82
CA GLN A 124 -0.23 -8.03 6.74
C GLN A 124 -1.09 -7.73 5.49
N LEU A 125 -0.79 -8.32 4.34
CA LEU A 125 -1.59 -8.13 3.12
C LEU A 125 -3.02 -8.64 3.25
N THR A 126 -3.26 -9.72 4.01
CA THR A 126 -4.63 -10.21 4.27
C THR A 126 -5.46 -9.23 5.09
N SER A 127 -4.82 -8.37 5.89
CA SER A 127 -5.49 -7.30 6.64
C SER A 127 -5.74 -6.05 5.78
N GLU A 128 -5.08 -5.93 4.62
CA GLU A 128 -5.13 -4.76 3.73
C GLU A 128 -5.94 -5.03 2.44
N VAL A 129 -6.83 -6.03 2.45
CA VAL A 129 -7.71 -6.37 1.31
C VAL A 129 -8.53 -5.17 0.82
N GLN A 130 -8.96 -4.31 1.75
CA GLN A 130 -9.71 -3.11 1.39
C GLN A 130 -8.86 -2.11 0.59
N ALA A 131 -7.56 -2.01 0.87
CA ALA A 131 -6.67 -1.13 0.13
C ALA A 131 -6.52 -1.59 -1.34
N PHE A 132 -6.45 -2.90 -1.58
CA PHE A 132 -6.41 -3.45 -2.94
C PHE A 132 -7.68 -3.16 -3.73
N ARG A 133 -8.86 -3.33 -3.11
CA ARG A 133 -10.16 -2.98 -3.71
C ARG A 133 -10.27 -1.49 -4.03
N SER A 134 -9.77 -0.63 -3.14
CA SER A 134 -9.73 0.81 -3.39
C SER A 134 -8.78 1.16 -4.55
N LEU A 135 -7.64 0.48 -4.66
CA LEU A 135 -6.70 0.67 -5.77
C LEU A 135 -7.33 0.25 -7.11
N GLU A 136 -8.03 -0.89 -7.15
CA GLU A 136 -8.79 -1.32 -8.32
C GLU A 136 -9.86 -0.30 -8.71
N TYR A 137 -10.61 0.22 -7.73
CA TYR A 137 -11.58 1.28 -7.96
C TYR A 137 -10.92 2.53 -8.56
N TYR A 138 -9.75 2.93 -8.07
CA TYR A 138 -9.00 4.07 -8.62
C TYR A 138 -8.62 3.82 -10.08
N ILE A 139 -8.12 2.61 -10.41
CA ILE A 139 -7.79 2.24 -11.79
C ILE A 139 -9.02 2.38 -12.69
N CYS A 140 -10.18 1.85 -12.27
CA CYS A 140 -11.40 1.94 -13.06
C CYS A 140 -11.90 3.39 -13.19
N HIS A 141 -12.03 4.10 -12.07
CA HIS A 141 -12.62 5.44 -12.02
C HIS A 141 -11.79 6.48 -12.81
N TYR A 142 -10.46 6.43 -12.69
CA TYR A 142 -9.59 7.35 -13.44
C TYR A 142 -9.31 6.86 -14.87
N GLY A 143 -9.22 5.54 -15.08
CA GLY A 143 -8.97 4.96 -16.41
C GLY A 143 -10.13 5.15 -17.38
N TRP A 144 -11.37 5.05 -16.89
CA TRP A 144 -12.57 5.22 -17.72
C TRP A 144 -12.97 6.70 -17.94
N GLY A 145 -12.36 7.62 -17.17
CA GLY A 145 -12.69 9.04 -17.23
C GLY A 145 -13.93 9.44 -16.42
N ASP A 146 -14.43 8.53 -15.57
CA ASP A 146 -15.59 8.75 -14.68
C ASP A 146 -15.41 9.98 -13.78
N TYR A 147 -14.16 10.30 -13.41
CA TYR A 147 -13.80 11.50 -12.65
C TYR A 147 -14.16 12.84 -13.34
N LYS A 148 -14.34 12.85 -14.67
CA LYS A 148 -14.74 14.07 -15.40
C LYS A 148 -16.23 14.34 -15.29
N LEU A 149 -17.03 13.27 -15.23
CA LEU A 149 -18.49 13.30 -15.24
C LEU A 149 -19.07 13.05 -13.85
N ARG A 150 -18.22 12.69 -12.87
CA ARG A 150 -18.59 12.38 -11.49
C ARG A 150 -19.60 11.23 -11.37
N GLN A 151 -19.45 10.27 -12.27
CA GLN A 151 -20.27 9.06 -12.32
C GLN A 151 -19.48 7.89 -11.73
N ASN A 152 -20.20 6.95 -11.14
CA ASN A 152 -19.60 5.73 -10.58
C ASN A 152 -20.03 4.53 -11.43
N THR A 153 -19.65 4.53 -12.71
CA THR A 153 -20.05 3.49 -13.67
C THR A 153 -19.26 2.19 -13.48
N CYS A 154 -18.14 2.24 -12.76
CA CYS A 154 -17.35 1.06 -12.41
C CYS A 154 -18.19 -0.08 -11.80
N LYS A 155 -19.09 0.24 -10.86
CA LYS A 155 -19.93 -0.77 -10.18
C LYS A 155 -21.01 -1.39 -11.06
N THR A 156 -21.35 -0.75 -12.18
CA THR A 156 -22.33 -1.29 -13.13
C THR A 156 -21.71 -2.25 -14.14
N SER A 157 -20.37 -2.29 -14.23
CA SER A 157 -19.69 -3.22 -15.13
C SER A 157 -19.49 -4.59 -14.46
N ASP A 158 -19.93 -5.65 -15.15
CA ASP A 158 -19.78 -7.03 -14.67
C ASP A 158 -18.31 -7.43 -14.54
N ILE A 159 -17.45 -6.87 -15.40
CA ILE A 159 -16.00 -7.08 -15.38
C ILE A 159 -15.42 -6.58 -14.06
N PHE A 160 -15.70 -5.34 -13.67
CA PHE A 160 -15.21 -4.77 -12.40
C PHE A 160 -15.71 -5.57 -11.19
N ASN A 161 -17.00 -5.93 -11.16
CA ASN A 161 -17.54 -6.73 -10.06
C ASN A 161 -16.84 -8.08 -9.93
N THR A 162 -16.49 -8.72 -11.06
CA THR A 162 -15.74 -9.98 -11.07
C THR A 162 -14.33 -9.79 -10.49
N PHE A 163 -13.58 -8.78 -10.96
CA PHE A 163 -12.24 -8.49 -10.46
C PHE A 163 -12.23 -8.08 -8.99
N TYR A 164 -13.25 -7.36 -8.52
CA TYR A 164 -13.43 -6.96 -7.13
C TYR A 164 -13.49 -8.16 -6.16
N PHE A 165 -14.09 -9.27 -6.59
CA PHE A 165 -14.05 -10.52 -5.83
C PHE A 165 -12.71 -11.23 -5.95
N ILE A 166 -12.13 -11.32 -7.15
CA ILE A 166 -10.85 -11.99 -7.40
C ILE A 166 -9.74 -11.35 -6.56
N ILE A 167 -9.60 -10.03 -6.60
CA ILE A 167 -8.55 -9.29 -5.89
C ILE A 167 -8.63 -9.51 -4.39
N ALA A 168 -9.84 -9.66 -3.84
CA ALA A 168 -10.02 -9.95 -2.42
C ALA A 168 -9.52 -11.33 -2.01
N VAL A 169 -9.55 -12.30 -2.93
CA VAL A 169 -9.11 -13.69 -2.67
C VAL A 169 -7.59 -13.83 -2.75
N ILE A 170 -6.91 -13.01 -3.56
CA ILE A 170 -5.46 -13.14 -3.82
C ILE A 170 -4.62 -13.19 -2.53
N PRO A 171 -4.77 -12.29 -1.55
CA PRO A 171 -3.94 -12.34 -0.33
C PRO A 171 -4.15 -13.62 0.47
N TYR A 172 -5.39 -14.10 0.58
CA TYR A 172 -5.71 -15.35 1.28
C TYR A 172 -5.19 -16.57 0.54
N TRP A 173 -5.24 -16.55 -0.79
CA TRP A 173 -4.71 -17.64 -1.61
C TRP A 173 -3.19 -17.73 -1.51
N SER A 174 -2.49 -16.60 -1.63
CA SER A 174 -1.04 -16.50 -1.40
C SER A 174 -0.67 -17.05 -0.02
N ARG A 175 -1.45 -16.69 1.00
CA ARG A 175 -1.27 -17.16 2.37
C ARG A 175 -1.40 -18.67 2.51
N LEU A 176 -2.41 -19.26 1.87
CA LEU A 176 -2.64 -20.70 1.87
C LEU A 176 -1.51 -21.47 1.17
N LEU A 177 -1.05 -20.97 0.02
CA LEU A 177 0.05 -21.58 -0.73
C LEU A 177 1.38 -21.56 0.03
N GLN A 178 1.64 -20.52 0.83
CA GLN A 178 2.85 -20.46 1.64
C GLN A 178 2.93 -21.58 2.69
N VAL A 179 1.81 -21.97 3.30
CA VAL A 179 1.76 -23.04 4.32
C VAL A 179 2.12 -24.41 3.73
N GLN A 180 1.74 -24.64 2.47
CA GLN A 180 2.03 -25.89 1.77
C GLN A 180 3.53 -26.05 1.46
N ASN A 181 4.28 -24.96 1.37
CA ASN A 181 5.70 -24.95 1.03
C ASN A 181 6.63 -24.79 2.24
N THR A 182 6.08 -24.83 3.46
CA THR A 182 6.83 -24.77 4.72
C THR A 182 7.07 -26.14 5.38
N ALA A 183 6.65 -27.23 4.75
CA ALA A 183 6.96 -28.61 5.13
C ALA A 183 8.23 -29.11 4.43
#